data_AF-A0A8B9GVA0-F1
#
_entry.id   AF-A0A8B9GVA0-F1
#
_cell.length_a   1.000
_cell.length_b   1.000
_cell.length_c   1.000
_cell.angle_alpha   90.00
_cell.angle_beta   90.00
_cell.angle_gamma   90.00
#
_symmetry.space_group_name_H-M   'P 1'
#
loop_
_entity.id
_entity.type
_entity.pdbx_description
1 polymer ?
#
loop_
_entity_poly.entity_id
_entity_poly.type
_entity_poly.pdbx_seq_one_letter_code
_entity_poly.pdbx_strand_id
1 'polypeptide(L)'
;MWCTMTWMAFMLLSVGLCQSLPQYTYDDLDDDLAMTFDYYKATDELDYRNESVCEECVPELCPVTQGCRAGLVRDICGCCFECGNLEGQSCDLEDRNVRYGVCGENMECKLEPGQVVDADGSVPEAQCVCVSQEPLCGTDGKTYMNLCKFKEAVFSSPGLNVSEGPCKTVPVIKVPPRDLVNVTGSSVAFLCEVFAFPMALVEWRKDGNEVILPGDDPHISVQSRGGPQKYELSSWLQIEETTREDSGTYKCITRNDLGDISATAVLRILPPDEMAAYVEANIRDLTGYDQMRDYDGDYY
;
A
#
# COMPACT_ATOMS: atom_id res chain seq x y z
N MET A 1 10.32 -80.46 28.39
CA MET A 1 10.92 -81.13 27.20
C MET A 1 11.71 -80.04 26.46
N TRP A 2 12.95 -79.78 26.90
CA TRP A 2 14.25 -80.13 26.25
C TRP A 2 14.35 -79.48 24.84
N CYS A 3 15.37 -78.69 24.46
CA CYS A 3 16.77 -78.67 24.87
C CYS A 3 17.53 -77.41 24.32
N THR A 4 18.41 -76.82 25.15
CA THR A 4 19.82 -76.41 24.88
C THR A 4 20.18 -75.45 23.72
N MET A 5 20.68 -74.24 23.99
CA MET A 5 22.09 -73.82 24.20
C MET A 5 22.92 -73.58 22.91
N THR A 6 23.15 -72.27 22.64
CA THR A 6 24.41 -71.56 22.30
C THR A 6 25.57 -72.29 21.59
N TRP A 7 26.15 -71.69 20.53
CA TRP A 7 27.59 -71.48 20.22
C TRP A 7 27.69 -70.46 19.05
N MET A 8 28.14 -69.21 19.25
CA MET A 8 29.49 -68.66 19.02
C MET A 8 30.18 -68.99 17.67
N ALA A 9 30.61 -67.90 16.98
CA ALA A 9 31.97 -67.66 16.47
C ALA A 9 32.16 -67.33 14.96
N PHE A 10 32.72 -66.12 14.74
CA PHE A 10 33.86 -65.74 13.88
C PHE A 10 33.74 -65.82 12.34
N MET A 11 33.71 -64.66 11.65
CA MET A 11 34.83 -63.92 11.00
C MET A 11 35.13 -64.40 9.57
N LEU A 12 34.85 -63.61 8.53
CA LEU A 12 35.64 -62.50 7.92
C LEU A 12 36.53 -62.96 6.76
N LEU A 13 36.56 -62.13 5.69
CA LEU A 13 37.50 -62.05 4.55
C LEU A 13 37.26 -63.09 3.44
N SER A 14 37.35 -62.81 2.13
CA SER A 14 38.03 -61.74 1.36
C SER A 14 37.59 -61.77 -0.12
N VAL A 15 37.52 -60.57 -0.72
CA VAL A 15 37.97 -60.13 -2.08
C VAL A 15 37.83 -61.08 -3.29
N GLY A 16 37.28 -60.56 -4.40
CA GLY A 16 37.52 -61.14 -5.73
C GLY A 16 36.71 -60.52 -6.88
N LEU A 17 37.37 -59.70 -7.70
CA LEU A 17 36.89 -59.13 -8.98
C LEU A 17 36.47 -60.19 -10.01
N CYS A 18 35.60 -59.81 -10.95
CA CYS A 18 35.76 -60.24 -12.34
C CYS A 18 35.20 -59.20 -13.33
N GLN A 19 36.04 -58.86 -14.32
CA GLN A 19 35.78 -57.96 -15.45
C GLN A 19 35.51 -58.77 -16.75
N SER A 20 34.99 -58.05 -17.75
CA SER A 20 35.30 -58.09 -19.22
C SER A 20 34.69 -59.25 -20.05
N LEU A 21 34.31 -59.14 -21.34
CA LEU A 21 34.75 -58.43 -22.58
C LEU A 21 33.57 -58.41 -23.63
N PRO A 22 33.69 -57.92 -24.90
CA PRO A 22 34.73 -57.14 -25.60
C PRO A 22 34.24 -55.89 -26.39
N GLN A 23 35.19 -55.03 -26.79
CA GLN A 23 35.08 -54.07 -27.91
C GLN A 23 35.62 -54.69 -29.21
N TYR A 24 35.07 -54.31 -30.37
CA TYR A 24 35.84 -54.19 -31.62
C TYR A 24 35.16 -53.20 -32.58
N THR A 25 35.95 -52.23 -33.05
CA THR A 25 35.66 -51.17 -34.02
C THR A 25 35.99 -51.62 -35.44
N TYR A 26 35.30 -51.08 -36.46
CA TYR A 26 35.90 -50.68 -37.76
C TYR A 26 34.94 -49.78 -38.53
N ASP A 27 35.52 -48.73 -39.12
CA ASP A 27 34.95 -47.73 -40.02
C ASP A 27 34.29 -48.33 -41.28
N ASP A 28 33.23 -47.70 -41.80
CA ASP A 28 33.17 -47.21 -43.19
C ASP A 28 31.89 -46.39 -43.46
N LEU A 29 32.06 -45.41 -44.35
CA LEU A 29 31.16 -44.32 -44.70
C LEU A 29 30.01 -44.72 -45.66
N ASP A 30 28.93 -43.93 -45.60
CA ASP A 30 28.33 -43.14 -46.70
C ASP A 30 26.80 -43.25 -46.89
N ASP A 31 26.25 -42.07 -47.15
CA ASP A 31 24.96 -41.71 -47.76
C ASP A 31 23.66 -42.18 -47.09
N ASP A 32 23.00 -41.25 -46.37
CA ASP A 32 21.54 -41.02 -46.47
C ASP A 32 20.99 -39.95 -45.48
N LEU A 33 21.84 -39.14 -44.84
CA LEU A 33 21.37 -38.07 -43.92
C LEU A 33 21.32 -36.66 -44.57
N ALA A 34 20.95 -36.58 -45.85
CA ALA A 34 20.77 -35.32 -46.58
C ALA A 34 19.31 -35.05 -46.99
N MET A 35 18.32 -35.64 -46.29
CA MET A 35 16.89 -35.47 -46.61
C MET A 35 16.01 -34.99 -45.45
N THR A 36 16.57 -34.67 -44.28
CA THR A 36 15.78 -34.19 -43.12
C THR A 36 16.17 -32.80 -42.62
N PHE A 37 17.12 -32.13 -43.29
CA PHE A 37 17.57 -30.78 -42.90
C PHE A 37 16.82 -29.63 -43.58
N ASP A 38 15.95 -29.91 -44.56
CA ASP A 38 15.12 -28.89 -45.24
C ASP A 38 13.68 -28.77 -44.71
N TYR A 39 13.35 -29.44 -43.60
CA TYR A 39 12.05 -29.26 -42.92
C TYR A 39 12.06 -28.14 -41.86
N TYR A 40 13.23 -27.55 -41.55
CA TYR A 40 13.40 -26.46 -40.58
C TYR A 40 13.89 -25.14 -41.20
N LYS A 41 13.52 -24.88 -42.46
CA LYS A 41 13.86 -23.62 -43.15
C LYS A 41 12.67 -23.01 -43.91
N ALA A 42 11.49 -23.12 -43.31
CA ALA A 42 10.27 -22.48 -43.78
C ALA A 42 9.36 -22.06 -42.62
N THR A 43 9.91 -21.36 -41.63
CA THR A 43 9.16 -20.51 -40.70
C THR A 43 10.03 -19.31 -40.31
N ASP A 44 10.45 -18.55 -41.31
CA ASP A 44 11.03 -17.19 -41.15
C ASP A 44 10.02 -16.14 -41.64
N GLU A 45 8.72 -16.44 -41.48
CA GLU A 45 7.59 -15.52 -41.74
C GLU A 45 6.51 -15.68 -40.66
N LEU A 46 6.92 -15.56 -39.40
CA LEU A 46 5.98 -15.22 -38.33
C LEU A 46 6.65 -14.15 -37.47
N ASP A 47 6.66 -12.94 -38.03
CA ASP A 47 6.66 -11.72 -37.23
C ASP A 47 5.36 -11.70 -36.42
N TYR A 48 5.33 -12.47 -35.33
CA TYR A 48 4.34 -12.35 -34.27
C TYR A 48 4.71 -11.16 -33.37
N ARG A 49 4.98 -10.00 -33.99
CA ARG A 49 4.54 -8.75 -33.39
C ARG A 49 3.02 -8.75 -33.50
N ASN A 50 2.38 -9.23 -32.45
CA ASN A 50 0.99 -8.88 -32.19
C ASN A 50 0.97 -7.38 -31.80
N GLU A 51 1.23 -6.50 -32.78
CA GLU A 51 0.63 -5.19 -32.79
C GLU A 51 -0.87 -5.46 -32.75
N SER A 52 -1.56 -4.97 -31.73
CA SER A 52 -3.02 -4.93 -31.74
C SER A 52 -3.43 -4.05 -32.91
N VAL A 53 -3.60 -4.67 -34.09
CA VAL A 53 -4.03 -3.98 -35.29
C VAL A 53 -5.49 -3.65 -35.09
N CYS A 54 -5.73 -2.41 -34.67
CA CYS A 54 -7.06 -1.86 -34.60
C CYS A 54 -7.70 -1.89 -35.99
N GLU A 55 -8.91 -2.43 -36.07
CA GLU A 55 -9.71 -2.39 -37.28
C GLU A 55 -10.20 -0.95 -37.54
N GLU A 56 -10.69 -0.70 -38.76
CA GLU A 56 -11.29 0.60 -39.09
C GLU A 56 -12.48 0.88 -38.16
N CYS A 57 -12.49 2.05 -37.54
CA CYS A 57 -13.51 2.40 -36.56
C CYS A 57 -14.91 2.47 -37.20
N VAL A 58 -15.87 1.73 -36.63
CA VAL A 58 -17.29 1.79 -37.00
C VAL A 58 -18.10 2.30 -35.79
N PRO A 59 -18.35 3.63 -35.69
CA PRO A 59 -18.92 4.26 -34.49
C PRO A 59 -20.31 3.74 -34.10
N GLU A 60 -21.11 3.31 -35.08
CA GLU A 60 -22.47 2.80 -34.85
C GLU A 60 -22.51 1.46 -34.09
N LEU A 61 -21.38 0.75 -34.03
CA LEU A 61 -21.25 -0.51 -33.28
C LEU A 61 -20.76 -0.29 -31.85
N CYS A 62 -20.44 0.96 -31.47
CA CYS A 62 -19.93 1.24 -30.14
C CYS A 62 -20.99 1.03 -29.06
N PRO A 63 -20.63 0.38 -27.94
CA PRO A 63 -21.55 0.19 -26.82
C PRO A 63 -21.92 1.54 -26.20
N VAL A 64 -23.17 1.65 -25.72
CA VAL A 64 -23.61 2.82 -24.97
C VAL A 64 -23.03 2.76 -23.57
N THR A 65 -22.24 3.75 -23.21
CA THR A 65 -21.71 3.90 -21.85
C THR A 65 -22.69 4.65 -20.96
N GLN A 66 -22.82 4.20 -19.71
CA GLN A 66 -23.62 4.87 -18.68
C GLN A 66 -22.85 4.82 -17.36
N GLY A 67 -22.97 5.87 -16.54
CA GLY A 67 -22.40 5.82 -15.20
C GLY A 67 -20.91 6.16 -15.09
N CYS A 68 -20.29 6.73 -16.13
CA CYS A 68 -18.84 7.00 -16.13
C CYS A 68 -18.44 8.15 -15.19
N ARG A 69 -18.22 7.84 -13.92
CA ARG A 69 -17.86 8.80 -12.86
C ARG A 69 -16.51 9.49 -13.10
N ALA A 70 -15.58 8.80 -13.76
CA ALA A 70 -14.26 9.30 -14.11
C ALA A 70 -14.21 10.05 -15.47
N GLY A 71 -15.38 10.26 -16.10
CA GLY A 71 -15.47 10.77 -17.46
C GLY A 71 -15.34 9.67 -18.51
N LEU A 72 -15.40 10.10 -19.78
CA LEU A 72 -15.33 9.21 -20.94
C LEU A 72 -13.93 9.26 -21.54
N VAL A 73 -13.44 8.10 -21.89
CA VAL A 73 -12.13 7.89 -22.53
C VAL A 73 -12.33 7.13 -23.81
N ARG A 74 -11.35 7.18 -24.71
CA ARG A 74 -11.41 6.32 -25.89
C ARG A 74 -10.86 4.95 -25.57
N ASP A 75 -11.42 3.95 -26.24
CA ASP A 75 -10.84 2.61 -26.27
C ASP A 75 -9.41 2.64 -26.83
N ILE A 76 -8.77 1.48 -26.78
CA ILE A 76 -7.38 1.27 -27.23
C ILE A 76 -7.15 1.62 -28.70
N CYS A 77 -8.23 1.60 -29.50
CA CYS A 77 -8.22 1.88 -30.92
C CYS A 77 -8.62 3.31 -31.26
N GLY A 78 -8.93 4.13 -30.26
CA GLY A 78 -9.42 5.49 -30.46
C GLY A 78 -10.82 5.55 -31.07
N CYS A 79 -11.59 4.47 -31.07
CA CYS A 79 -12.88 4.38 -31.73
C CYS A 79 -14.03 4.69 -30.78
N CYS A 80 -14.34 3.75 -29.89
CA CYS A 80 -15.47 3.83 -28.98
C CYS A 80 -15.14 4.60 -27.72
N PHE A 81 -16.18 5.16 -27.10
CA PHE A 81 -16.06 5.75 -25.77
C PHE A 81 -16.30 4.68 -24.71
N GLU A 82 -15.43 4.65 -23.71
CA GLU A 82 -15.50 3.77 -22.54
C GLU A 82 -15.47 4.60 -21.25
N CYS A 83 -15.86 4.00 -20.13
CA CYS A 83 -15.66 4.63 -18.83
C CYS A 83 -14.19 4.46 -18.44
N GLY A 84 -13.51 5.56 -18.12
CA GLY A 84 -12.14 5.46 -17.61
C GLY A 84 -12.08 5.02 -16.14
N ASN A 85 -10.91 4.54 -15.74
CA ASN A 85 -10.63 4.18 -14.36
C ASN A 85 -10.56 5.42 -13.45
N LEU A 86 -11.03 5.26 -12.22
CA LEU A 86 -11.01 6.28 -11.17
C LEU A 86 -9.61 6.43 -10.57
N GLU A 87 -9.38 7.57 -9.90
CA GLU A 87 -8.14 7.81 -9.17
C GLU A 87 -7.90 6.71 -8.12
N GLY A 88 -6.70 6.13 -8.13
CA GLY A 88 -6.25 5.02 -7.28
C GLY A 88 -6.53 3.62 -7.85
N GLN A 89 -7.26 3.49 -8.95
CA GLN A 89 -7.45 2.19 -9.62
C GLN A 89 -6.25 1.86 -10.51
N SER A 90 -5.97 0.55 -10.65
CA SER A 90 -4.90 0.06 -11.51
C SER A 90 -5.13 0.46 -12.97
N CYS A 91 -4.04 0.67 -13.71
CA CYS A 91 -4.06 1.09 -15.11
C CYS A 91 -2.84 0.57 -15.87
N ASP A 92 -2.94 0.58 -17.19
CA ASP A 92 -1.86 0.12 -18.07
C ASP A 92 -0.94 1.31 -18.48
N LEU A 93 0.37 1.20 -18.22
CA LEU A 93 1.39 2.21 -18.54
C LEU A 93 1.76 2.18 -20.04
N GLU A 94 0.92 2.84 -20.85
CA GLU A 94 1.15 3.10 -22.28
C GLU A 94 1.20 1.86 -23.21
N ASP A 95 0.41 1.94 -24.30
CA ASP A 95 0.36 1.06 -25.48
C ASP A 95 -0.08 -0.41 -25.34
N ARG A 96 -0.38 -0.91 -24.14
CA ARG A 96 -1.07 -2.20 -23.98
C ARG A 96 -2.12 -2.13 -22.90
N ASN A 97 -3.18 -1.37 -23.17
CA ASN A 97 -4.45 -1.35 -22.45
C ASN A 97 -5.16 -2.72 -22.52
N VAL A 98 -4.50 -3.77 -22.05
CA VAL A 98 -4.87 -5.17 -22.27
C VAL A 98 -5.47 -5.77 -21.00
N ARG A 99 -5.18 -5.20 -19.81
CA ARG A 99 -5.52 -5.83 -18.55
C ARG A 99 -6.34 -4.94 -17.63
N TYR A 100 -5.89 -3.71 -17.39
CA TYR A 100 -6.52 -2.81 -16.43
C TYR A 100 -7.24 -1.65 -17.10
N GLY A 101 -6.88 -1.30 -18.34
CA GLY A 101 -7.50 -0.22 -19.11
C GLY A 101 -6.91 1.15 -18.80
N VAL A 102 -7.58 2.20 -19.29
CA VAL A 102 -7.08 3.58 -19.23
C VAL A 102 -7.70 4.38 -18.09
N CYS A 103 -6.92 5.32 -17.57
CA CYS A 103 -7.41 6.30 -16.61
C CYS A 103 -8.43 7.25 -17.23
N GLY A 104 -9.43 7.64 -16.43
CA GLY A 104 -10.39 8.67 -16.79
C GLY A 104 -9.78 10.04 -17.08
N GLU A 105 -10.64 10.99 -17.38
CA GLU A 105 -10.21 12.32 -17.79
C GLU A 105 -9.41 13.04 -16.70
N ASN A 106 -8.31 13.71 -17.07
CA ASN A 106 -7.42 14.49 -16.17
C ASN A 106 -6.66 13.63 -15.15
N MET A 107 -6.42 12.37 -15.50
CA MET A 107 -5.55 11.47 -14.74
C MET A 107 -4.45 10.93 -15.65
N GLU A 108 -3.34 10.57 -15.03
CA GLU A 108 -2.20 9.91 -15.68
C GLU A 108 -1.96 8.57 -14.99
N CYS A 109 -1.65 7.54 -15.77
CA CYS A 109 -1.26 6.23 -15.22
C CYS A 109 0.19 6.29 -14.75
N LYS A 110 0.44 6.06 -13.46
CA LYS A 110 1.77 6.20 -12.85
C LYS A 110 2.10 5.06 -11.92
N LEU A 111 3.38 4.67 -11.88
CA LEU A 111 3.93 3.83 -10.82
C LEU A 111 4.16 4.65 -9.57
N GLU A 112 3.95 4.05 -8.40
CA GLU A 112 4.32 4.71 -7.16
C GLU A 112 5.85 4.86 -7.05
N PRO A 113 6.37 6.03 -6.63
CA PRO A 113 7.81 6.23 -6.49
C PRO A 113 8.40 5.29 -5.43
N GLY A 114 9.39 4.49 -5.82
CA GLY A 114 10.15 3.65 -4.89
C GLY A 114 9.68 2.20 -4.80
N GLN A 115 8.67 1.79 -5.58
CA GLN A 115 8.40 0.37 -5.77
C GLN A 115 9.50 -0.25 -6.65
N VAL A 116 10.29 -1.13 -6.03
CA VAL A 116 11.27 -1.99 -6.70
C VAL A 116 10.53 -3.20 -7.26
N VAL A 117 11.06 -3.76 -8.36
CA VAL A 117 10.64 -5.08 -8.83
C VAL A 117 10.74 -6.05 -7.65
N ASP A 118 9.64 -6.72 -7.33
CA ASP A 118 9.61 -7.68 -6.24
C ASP A 118 10.64 -8.80 -6.49
N ALA A 119 11.04 -9.52 -5.43
CA ALA A 119 12.09 -10.54 -5.53
C ALA A 119 11.74 -11.70 -6.48
N ASP A 120 10.45 -11.87 -6.82
CA ASP A 120 9.93 -12.83 -7.78
C ASP A 120 9.88 -12.29 -9.23
N GLY A 121 10.22 -11.02 -9.44
CA GLY A 121 10.15 -10.36 -10.74
C GLY A 121 8.80 -9.69 -11.04
N SER A 122 7.84 -9.62 -10.11
CA SER A 122 6.59 -8.88 -10.36
C SER A 122 6.86 -7.37 -10.48
N VAL A 123 6.30 -6.78 -11.52
CA VAL A 123 6.32 -5.34 -11.74
C VAL A 123 5.17 -4.73 -10.92
N PRO A 124 5.42 -3.70 -10.10
CA PRO A 124 4.37 -3.03 -9.35
C PRO A 124 3.25 -2.53 -10.26
N GLU A 125 2.00 -2.65 -9.80
CA GLU A 125 0.83 -2.17 -10.56
C GLU A 125 0.79 -0.64 -10.58
N ALA A 126 0.69 -0.06 -11.77
CA ALA A 126 0.48 1.37 -11.91
C ALA A 126 -0.95 1.76 -11.59
N GLN A 127 -1.14 2.98 -11.11
CA GLN A 127 -2.45 3.51 -10.72
C GLN A 127 -2.74 4.85 -11.37
N CYS A 128 -4.03 5.14 -11.54
CA CYS A 128 -4.50 6.41 -12.02
C CYS A 128 -4.31 7.50 -10.97
N VAL A 129 -3.56 8.54 -11.31
CA VAL A 129 -3.27 9.67 -10.42
C VAL A 129 -3.81 10.94 -11.04
N CYS A 130 -4.54 11.76 -10.28
CA CYS A 130 -5.05 13.03 -10.78
C CYS A 130 -3.91 13.99 -11.17
N VAL A 131 -4.03 14.60 -12.35
CA VAL A 131 -3.04 15.56 -12.87
C VAL A 131 -3.02 16.84 -12.03
N SER A 132 -4.18 17.26 -11.50
CA SER A 132 -4.31 18.49 -10.71
C SER A 132 -4.63 18.18 -9.25
N GLN A 133 -3.61 18.23 -8.39
CA GLN A 133 -3.69 18.00 -6.94
C GLN A 133 -4.01 19.28 -6.14
N GLU A 134 -4.57 20.31 -6.79
CA GLU A 134 -4.99 21.54 -6.10
C GLU A 134 -6.41 21.37 -5.53
N PRO A 135 -6.65 21.72 -4.25
CA PRO A 135 -7.97 21.60 -3.68
C PRO A 135 -8.92 22.70 -4.16
N LEU A 136 -10.20 22.36 -4.18
CA LEU A 136 -11.30 23.17 -4.68
C LEU A 136 -12.40 23.25 -3.64
N CYS A 137 -13.04 24.41 -3.51
CA CYS A 137 -14.17 24.60 -2.60
C CYS A 137 -15.46 24.55 -3.39
N GLY A 138 -16.27 23.52 -3.13
CA GLY A 138 -17.58 23.39 -3.74
C GLY A 138 -18.60 24.38 -3.20
N THR A 139 -19.57 24.70 -4.05
CA THR A 139 -20.78 25.45 -3.68
C THR A 139 -21.66 24.73 -2.65
N ASP A 140 -21.42 23.44 -2.44
CA ASP A 140 -21.98 22.61 -1.36
C ASP A 140 -21.23 22.76 -0.02
N GLY A 141 -20.19 23.60 0.05
CA GLY A 141 -19.36 23.79 1.23
C GLY A 141 -18.36 22.66 1.47
N LYS A 142 -18.21 21.72 0.53
CA LYS A 142 -17.26 20.61 0.63
C LYS A 142 -15.95 20.97 -0.04
N THR A 143 -14.85 20.70 0.65
CA THR A 143 -13.51 20.73 0.02
C THR A 143 -13.29 19.45 -0.78
N TYR A 144 -12.98 19.62 -2.05
CA TYR A 144 -12.50 18.56 -2.94
C TYR A 144 -10.98 18.64 -3.00
N MET A 145 -10.28 17.55 -2.71
CA MET A 145 -8.81 17.58 -2.56
C MET A 145 -8.06 17.78 -3.88
N ASN A 146 -8.70 17.46 -4.99
CA ASN A 146 -8.15 17.58 -6.33
C ASN A 146 -9.30 17.71 -7.35
N LEU A 147 -8.96 18.00 -8.61
CA LEU A 147 -9.94 18.17 -9.69
C LEU A 147 -10.76 16.90 -9.95
N CYS A 148 -10.14 15.73 -9.84
CA CYS A 148 -10.77 14.46 -10.17
C CYS A 148 -11.87 14.11 -9.16
N LYS A 149 -11.63 14.33 -7.86
CA LYS A 149 -12.66 14.19 -6.81
C LYS A 149 -13.81 15.17 -6.97
N PHE A 150 -13.56 16.38 -7.47
CA PHE A 150 -14.63 17.30 -7.83
C PHE A 150 -15.45 16.76 -9.02
N LYS A 151 -14.81 16.29 -10.09
CA LYS A 151 -15.50 15.71 -11.26
C LYS A 151 -16.38 14.51 -10.90
N GLU A 152 -15.89 13.61 -10.04
CA GLU A 152 -16.66 12.49 -9.51
C GLU A 152 -17.94 12.97 -8.78
N ALA A 153 -17.86 14.07 -8.05
CA ALA A 153 -18.99 14.63 -7.33
C ALA A 153 -19.99 15.35 -8.25
N VAL A 154 -19.52 16.05 -9.28
CA VAL A 154 -20.37 16.68 -10.31
C VAL A 154 -21.23 15.63 -11.01
N PHE A 155 -20.69 14.43 -11.26
CA PHE A 155 -21.46 13.32 -11.82
C PHE A 155 -22.69 12.99 -10.97
N SER A 156 -22.54 12.99 -9.64
CA SER A 156 -23.63 12.68 -8.70
C SER A 156 -24.52 13.90 -8.39
N SER A 157 -23.99 15.11 -8.55
CA SER A 157 -24.67 16.38 -8.25
C SER A 157 -24.50 17.36 -9.42
N PRO A 158 -25.34 17.23 -10.47
CA PRO A 158 -25.27 18.11 -11.63
C PRO A 158 -25.48 19.58 -11.23
N GLY A 159 -24.58 20.46 -11.66
CA GLY A 159 -24.62 21.90 -11.34
C GLY A 159 -23.78 22.34 -10.14
N LEU A 160 -23.05 21.41 -9.51
CA LEU A 160 -22.04 21.75 -8.51
C LEU A 160 -20.92 22.57 -9.18
N ASN A 161 -20.71 23.79 -8.66
CA ASN A 161 -19.60 24.66 -9.06
C ASN A 161 -18.55 24.75 -7.94
N VAL A 162 -17.35 25.20 -8.29
CA VAL A 162 -16.21 25.33 -7.37
C VAL A 162 -15.51 26.69 -7.47
N SER A 163 -14.83 27.07 -6.40
CA SER A 163 -13.80 28.11 -6.38
C SER A 163 -12.42 27.51 -6.07
N GLU A 164 -11.35 28.26 -6.39
CA GLU A 164 -9.97 27.86 -6.09
C GLU A 164 -9.70 27.79 -4.58
N GLY A 165 -8.92 26.80 -4.18
CA GLY A 165 -8.53 26.55 -2.79
C GLY A 165 -9.60 25.79 -2.00
N PRO A 166 -9.26 25.31 -0.79
CA PRO A 166 -10.19 24.56 0.04
C PRO A 166 -11.26 25.47 0.66
N CYS A 167 -12.38 24.87 1.09
CA CYS A 167 -13.40 25.61 1.81
C CYS A 167 -12.88 26.05 3.18
N LYS A 168 -13.20 27.29 3.55
CA LYS A 168 -12.91 27.82 4.88
C LYS A 168 -13.70 27.03 5.94
N THR A 169 -13.02 26.53 6.94
CA THR A 169 -13.61 25.71 8.01
C THR A 169 -12.89 25.89 9.32
N VAL A 170 -13.60 25.65 10.42
CA VAL A 170 -12.97 25.37 11.72
C VAL A 170 -12.00 24.17 11.57
N PRO A 171 -10.97 24.06 12.41
CA PRO A 171 -10.03 22.96 12.30
C PRO A 171 -10.73 21.61 12.52
N VAL A 172 -10.31 20.60 11.78
CA VAL A 172 -10.85 19.24 11.85
C VAL A 172 -9.72 18.27 12.16
N ILE A 173 -9.80 17.59 13.30
CA ILE A 173 -8.84 16.55 13.68
C ILE A 173 -9.14 15.31 12.83
N LYS A 174 -8.22 14.99 11.92
CA LYS A 174 -8.28 13.82 11.03
C LYS A 174 -7.80 12.56 11.74
N VAL A 175 -6.69 12.69 12.47
CA VAL A 175 -6.14 11.61 13.30
C VAL A 175 -5.98 12.14 14.72
N PRO A 176 -6.83 11.70 15.66
CA PRO A 176 -6.68 12.07 17.06
C PRO A 176 -5.51 11.30 17.70
N PRO A 177 -4.92 11.83 18.79
CA PRO A 177 -3.97 11.08 19.58
C PRO A 177 -4.62 9.81 20.14
N ARG A 178 -3.81 8.76 20.28
CA ARG A 178 -4.26 7.45 20.79
C ARG A 178 -3.72 7.21 22.17
N ASP A 179 -4.47 6.48 22.98
CA ASP A 179 -4.05 6.07 24.31
C ASP A 179 -2.81 5.17 24.22
N LEU A 180 -1.87 5.37 25.15
CA LEU A 180 -0.61 4.64 25.21
C LEU A 180 -0.40 4.06 26.61
N VAL A 181 0.11 2.83 26.64
CA VAL A 181 0.58 2.17 27.86
C VAL A 181 2.00 1.72 27.62
N ASN A 182 2.94 2.16 28.45
CA ASN A 182 4.34 1.81 28.28
C ASN A 182 5.04 1.62 29.63
N VAL A 183 6.27 1.12 29.59
CA VAL A 183 7.10 0.92 30.77
C VAL A 183 7.90 2.17 31.11
N THR A 184 8.24 2.33 32.39
CA THR A 184 9.14 3.39 32.88
C THR A 184 10.49 3.34 32.13
N GLY A 185 11.02 4.51 31.78
CA GLY A 185 12.26 4.70 31.02
C GLY A 185 12.09 4.61 29.50
N SER A 186 10.89 4.32 29.00
CA SER A 186 10.61 4.28 27.55
C SER A 186 10.48 5.69 26.96
N SER A 187 10.60 5.82 25.64
CA SER A 187 10.21 7.02 24.90
C SER A 187 8.88 6.78 24.18
N VAL A 188 7.98 7.76 24.26
CA VAL A 188 6.64 7.72 23.66
C VAL A 188 6.39 8.96 22.84
N ALA A 189 5.51 8.86 21.83
CA ALA A 189 5.06 10.00 21.05
C ALA A 189 3.57 9.93 20.76
N PHE A 190 2.86 11.03 20.99
CA PHE A 190 1.49 11.23 20.52
C PHE A 190 1.51 11.90 19.15
N LEU A 191 0.54 11.55 18.29
CA LEU A 191 0.31 12.18 16.99
C LEU A 191 -1.06 12.85 16.98
N CYS A 192 -1.14 14.06 16.43
CA CYS A 192 -2.39 14.75 16.15
C CYS A 192 -2.32 15.34 14.73
N GLU A 193 -3.16 14.86 13.83
CA GLU A 193 -3.25 15.34 12.45
C GLU A 193 -4.51 16.15 12.25
N VAL A 194 -4.37 17.35 11.70
CA VAL A 194 -5.45 18.32 11.57
C VAL A 194 -5.50 18.87 10.16
N PHE A 195 -6.70 18.95 9.62
CA PHE A 195 -7.00 19.72 8.42
C PHE A 195 -7.63 21.06 8.81
N ALA A 196 -7.14 22.17 8.29
CA ALA A 196 -7.75 23.48 8.51
C ALA A 196 -7.44 24.46 7.39
N PHE A 197 -8.46 25.23 6.99
CA PHE A 197 -8.26 26.41 6.15
C PHE A 197 -9.07 27.59 6.70
N PRO A 198 -8.43 28.71 7.09
CA PRO A 198 -6.98 28.94 7.17
C PRO A 198 -6.25 27.97 8.10
N MET A 199 -4.93 27.84 7.89
CA MET A 199 -4.05 26.97 8.69
C MET A 199 -4.21 27.25 10.18
N ALA A 200 -4.35 26.19 10.96
CA ALA A 200 -4.56 26.28 12.40
C ALA A 200 -3.25 26.14 13.20
N LEU A 201 -3.26 26.67 14.42
CA LEU A 201 -2.21 26.45 15.42
C LEU A 201 -2.57 25.24 16.29
N VAL A 202 -1.62 24.33 16.51
CA VAL A 202 -1.77 23.18 17.41
C VAL A 202 -0.96 23.39 18.68
N GLU A 203 -1.61 23.20 19.82
CA GLU A 203 -1.02 23.24 21.16
C GLU A 203 -1.28 21.93 21.89
N TRP A 204 -0.32 21.51 22.72
CA TRP A 204 -0.46 20.35 23.58
C TRP A 204 -0.55 20.76 25.05
N ARG A 205 -1.42 20.11 25.80
CA ARG A 205 -1.56 20.31 27.25
C ARG A 205 -1.67 18.96 27.96
N LYS A 206 -1.29 18.93 29.23
CA LYS A 206 -1.49 17.78 30.13
C LYS A 206 -2.50 18.16 31.20
N ASP A 207 -3.49 17.31 31.42
CA ASP A 207 -4.59 17.56 32.34
C ASP A 207 -4.06 17.87 33.76
N GLY A 208 -4.67 18.90 34.38
CA GLY A 208 -4.23 19.46 35.67
C GLY A 208 -3.26 20.65 35.54
N ASN A 209 -2.79 20.97 34.33
CA ASN A 209 -1.90 22.11 34.08
C ASN A 209 -2.42 22.99 32.91
N GLU A 210 -2.44 24.31 33.11
CA GLU A 210 -2.77 25.26 32.03
C GLU A 210 -1.57 25.59 31.14
N VAL A 211 -0.37 25.14 31.51
CA VAL A 211 0.86 25.37 30.75
C VAL A 211 0.83 24.57 29.44
N ILE A 212 1.17 25.25 28.35
CA ILE A 212 1.35 24.67 27.02
C ILE A 212 2.68 23.90 27.01
N LEU A 213 2.65 22.64 26.58
CA LEU A 213 3.84 21.82 26.41
C LEU A 213 4.69 22.29 25.22
N PRO A 214 6.03 22.16 25.27
CA PRO A 214 6.82 21.43 26.27
C PRO A 214 7.05 22.17 27.60
N GLY A 215 6.68 23.46 27.70
CA GLY A 215 6.94 24.26 28.90
C GLY A 215 8.45 24.38 29.19
N ASP A 216 8.83 24.17 30.45
CA ASP A 216 10.23 24.18 30.93
C ASP A 216 10.82 22.75 31.06
N ASP A 217 10.13 21.74 30.53
CA ASP A 217 10.48 20.35 30.77
C ASP A 217 11.44 19.79 29.69
N PRO A 218 12.71 19.46 30.03
CA PRO A 218 13.72 19.10 29.04
C PRO A 218 13.50 17.74 28.36
N HIS A 219 12.74 16.82 28.97
CA HIS A 219 12.46 15.51 28.37
C HIS A 219 11.17 15.48 27.51
N ILE A 220 10.45 16.61 27.41
CA ILE A 220 9.28 16.76 26.54
C ILE A 220 9.65 17.63 25.35
N SER A 221 9.24 17.22 24.15
CA SER A 221 9.35 18.05 22.95
C SER A 221 8.08 18.02 22.11
N VAL A 222 7.76 19.16 21.49
CA VAL A 222 6.65 19.28 20.55
C VAL A 222 7.20 19.67 19.19
N GLN A 223 6.82 18.93 18.16
CA GLN A 223 7.17 19.24 16.78
C GLN A 223 5.90 19.32 15.93
N SER A 224 5.76 20.38 15.15
CA SER A 224 4.64 20.54 14.21
C SER A 224 5.20 20.75 12.81
N ARG A 225 4.74 19.96 11.84
CA ARG A 225 5.13 20.07 10.43
C ARG A 225 3.90 19.97 9.53
N GLY A 226 4.05 20.43 8.28
CA GLY A 226 3.03 20.18 7.26
C GLY A 226 2.70 18.70 7.20
N GLY A 227 1.40 18.40 7.12
CA GLY A 227 0.89 17.04 7.03
C GLY A 227 1.20 16.40 5.67
N PRO A 228 0.75 15.15 5.44
CA PRO A 228 0.98 14.44 4.19
C PRO A 228 0.30 15.13 3.00
N GLN A 229 -0.78 15.87 3.22
CA GLN A 229 -1.49 16.64 2.19
C GLN A 229 -1.42 18.15 2.43
N LYS A 230 -1.69 18.94 1.39
CA LYS A 230 -1.80 20.40 1.50
C LYS A 230 -2.89 20.78 2.50
N TYR A 231 -2.63 21.82 3.30
CA TYR A 231 -3.54 22.31 4.34
C TYR A 231 -3.81 21.33 5.49
N GLU A 232 -3.03 20.25 5.55
CA GLU A 232 -2.91 19.41 6.74
C GLU A 232 -1.68 19.80 7.56
N LEU A 233 -1.77 19.59 8.85
CA LEU A 233 -0.73 19.82 9.83
C LEU A 233 -0.66 18.60 10.73
N SER A 234 0.53 18.01 10.86
CA SER A 234 0.80 16.92 11.78
C SER A 234 1.65 17.46 12.94
N SER A 235 1.19 17.22 14.17
CA SER A 235 1.88 17.61 15.39
C SER A 235 2.19 16.38 16.24
N TRP A 236 3.42 16.32 16.73
CA TRP A 236 3.94 15.26 17.57
C TRP A 236 4.32 15.83 18.93
N LEU A 237 3.87 15.16 19.99
CA LEU A 237 4.32 15.39 21.36
C LEU A 237 5.15 14.17 21.78
N GLN A 238 6.45 14.34 21.92
CA GLN A 238 7.39 13.29 22.32
C GLN A 238 7.79 13.47 23.79
N ILE A 239 7.83 12.37 24.52
CA ILE A 239 8.28 12.30 25.92
C ILE A 239 9.38 11.24 25.98
N GLU A 240 10.57 11.64 26.41
CA GLU A 240 11.73 10.78 26.57
C GLU A 240 11.91 10.35 28.03
N GLU A 241 12.52 9.18 28.25
CA GLU A 241 12.80 8.65 29.60
C GLU A 241 11.60 8.74 30.56
N THR A 242 10.45 8.23 30.11
CA THR A 242 9.17 8.37 30.80
C THR A 242 9.17 7.86 32.24
N THR A 243 8.52 8.60 33.12
CA THR A 243 8.34 8.31 34.54
C THR A 243 6.87 8.08 34.87
N ARG A 244 6.58 7.58 36.09
CA ARG A 244 5.18 7.47 36.55
C ARG A 244 4.46 8.83 36.58
N GLU A 245 5.19 9.91 36.83
CA GLU A 245 4.63 11.27 36.90
C GLU A 245 4.15 11.75 35.53
N ASP A 246 4.66 11.19 34.43
CA ASP A 246 4.20 11.47 33.06
C ASP A 246 2.82 10.89 32.76
N SER A 247 2.36 9.92 33.56
CA SER A 247 1.01 9.39 33.41
C SER A 247 -0.02 10.51 33.57
N GLY A 248 -1.02 10.51 32.69
CA GLY A 248 -2.02 11.57 32.65
C GLY A 248 -2.73 11.62 31.32
N THR A 249 -3.62 12.59 31.17
CA THR A 249 -4.36 12.80 29.94
C THR A 249 -3.75 13.98 29.18
N TYR A 250 -3.35 13.73 27.95
CA TYR A 250 -2.78 14.71 27.05
C TYR A 250 -3.84 15.16 26.07
N LYS A 251 -3.90 16.48 25.82
CA LYS A 251 -4.89 17.12 24.98
C LYS A 251 -4.20 17.88 23.85
N CYS A 252 -4.52 17.50 22.61
CA CYS A 252 -4.22 18.28 21.42
C CYS A 252 -5.35 19.29 21.23
N ILE A 253 -5.02 20.58 21.22
CA ILE A 253 -5.95 21.68 21.02
C ILE A 253 -5.55 22.39 19.73
N THR A 254 -6.51 22.62 18.84
CA THR A 254 -6.23 23.23 17.54
C THR A 254 -7.17 24.38 17.26
N ARG A 255 -6.63 25.51 16.82
CA ARG A 255 -7.38 26.77 16.68
C ARG A 255 -7.03 27.54 15.40
N ASN A 256 -8.04 28.07 14.75
CA ASN A 256 -7.90 29.12 13.72
C ASN A 256 -8.86 30.29 14.00
N ASP A 257 -9.01 31.20 13.03
CA ASP A 257 -9.87 32.38 13.10
C ASP A 257 -11.38 32.06 13.12
N LEU A 258 -11.76 30.83 12.77
CA LEU A 258 -13.16 30.38 12.74
C LEU A 258 -13.56 29.63 14.01
N GLY A 259 -12.61 29.05 14.74
CA GLY A 259 -12.88 28.36 15.99
C GLY A 259 -11.77 27.42 16.42
N ASP A 260 -12.11 26.56 17.37
CA ASP A 260 -11.20 25.59 17.97
C ASP A 260 -11.84 24.23 18.22
N ILE A 261 -11.00 23.20 18.21
CA ILE A 261 -11.36 21.81 18.49
C ILE A 261 -10.25 21.15 19.29
N SER A 262 -10.57 20.10 20.04
CA SER A 262 -9.57 19.34 20.78
C SER A 262 -9.85 17.85 20.80
N ALA A 263 -8.80 17.04 20.92
CA ALA A 263 -8.87 15.61 21.17
C ALA A 263 -7.90 15.22 22.29
N THR A 264 -8.21 14.14 23.00
CA THR A 264 -7.48 13.69 24.19
C THR A 264 -7.00 12.26 24.03
N ALA A 265 -5.87 11.94 24.67
CA ALA A 265 -5.35 10.60 24.85
C ALA A 265 -4.79 10.40 26.25
N VAL A 266 -4.83 9.18 26.75
CA VAL A 266 -4.34 8.80 28.08
C VAL A 266 -2.98 8.12 27.96
N LEU A 267 -1.99 8.61 28.71
CA LEU A 267 -0.71 7.94 28.95
C LEU A 267 -0.76 7.20 30.28
N ARG A 268 -0.44 5.90 30.26
CA ARG A 268 -0.18 5.11 31.48
C ARG A 268 1.24 4.55 31.45
N ILE A 269 2.08 5.01 32.37
CA ILE A 269 3.43 4.48 32.56
C ILE A 269 3.44 3.53 33.75
N LEU A 270 3.78 2.27 33.46
CA LEU A 270 3.85 1.20 34.45
C LEU A 270 5.31 0.86 34.77
N PRO A 271 5.62 0.45 36.00
CA PRO A 271 6.90 -0.19 36.29
C PRO A 271 6.96 -1.58 35.62
N PRO A 272 8.15 -2.20 35.52
CA PRO A 272 8.32 -3.47 34.82
C PRO A 272 7.44 -4.62 35.35
N ASP A 273 7.21 -4.68 36.66
CA ASP A 273 6.40 -5.71 37.33
C ASP A 273 4.90 -5.55 37.02
N GLU A 274 4.37 -4.33 37.08
CA GLU A 274 2.96 -4.06 36.71
C GLU A 274 2.74 -4.19 35.19
N MET A 275 3.73 -3.86 34.37
CA MET A 275 3.65 -4.02 32.92
C MET A 275 3.51 -5.49 32.53
N ALA A 276 4.22 -6.39 33.19
CA ALA A 276 4.08 -7.84 32.97
C ALA A 276 2.64 -8.32 33.23
N ALA A 277 2.05 -7.87 34.34
CA ALA A 277 0.65 -8.19 34.67
C ALA A 277 -0.34 -7.57 33.68
N TYR A 278 -0.08 -6.34 33.21
CA TYR A 278 -0.91 -5.67 32.20
C TYR A 278 -0.94 -6.43 30.88
N VAL A 279 0.22 -6.93 30.43
CA VAL A 279 0.30 -7.74 29.21
C VAL A 279 -0.42 -9.07 29.40
N GLU A 280 -0.24 -9.76 30.52
CA GLU A 280 -0.92 -11.03 30.80
C GLU A 280 -2.45 -10.89 30.80
N ALA A 281 -2.96 -9.83 31.43
CA ALA A 281 -4.39 -9.55 31.49
C ALA A 281 -5.01 -9.21 30.12
N ASN A 282 -4.24 -8.54 29.25
CA ASN A 282 -4.73 -8.03 27.97
C ASN A 282 -4.17 -8.79 26.75
N ILE A 283 -3.54 -9.95 26.98
CA ILE A 283 -2.85 -10.70 25.92
C ILE A 283 -3.77 -11.08 24.77
N ARG A 284 -5.07 -11.31 25.05
CA ARG A 284 -6.08 -11.66 24.04
C ARG A 284 -6.43 -10.47 23.14
N ASP A 285 -6.46 -9.27 23.69
CA ASP A 285 -6.75 -8.05 22.94
C ASP A 285 -5.52 -7.59 22.14
N LEU A 286 -4.32 -7.80 22.68
CA LEU A 286 -3.05 -7.50 22.00
C LEU A 286 -2.73 -8.49 20.87
N THR A 287 -3.04 -9.79 21.04
CA THR A 287 -2.81 -10.81 20.00
C THR A 287 -3.95 -10.92 18.99
N GLY A 288 -5.15 -10.43 19.31
CA GLY A 288 -6.27 -10.32 18.37
C GLY A 288 -6.03 -9.32 17.22
N TYR A 289 -5.08 -8.40 17.37
CA TYR A 289 -4.67 -7.47 16.31
C TYR A 289 -3.70 -8.11 15.30
N ASP A 290 -2.99 -9.17 15.69
CA ASP A 290 -2.01 -9.87 14.84
C ASP A 290 -2.67 -10.97 13.98
N GLN A 291 -3.81 -11.51 14.44
CA GLN A 291 -4.59 -12.50 13.67
C GLN A 291 -5.46 -11.91 12.55
N MET A 292 -5.52 -10.58 12.38
CA MET A 292 -6.15 -9.93 11.21
C MET A 292 -5.16 -9.64 10.07
N ARG A 293 -3.88 -10.01 10.22
CA ARG A 293 -2.88 -9.91 9.14
C ARG A 293 -2.54 -11.22 8.43
N ASP A 294 -3.05 -12.34 8.94
CA ASP A 294 -2.93 -13.65 8.31
C ASP A 294 -4.34 -14.27 8.21
N TYR A 295 -5.08 -13.97 7.14
CA TYR A 295 -6.01 -14.88 6.44
C TYR A 295 -6.68 -14.16 5.27
N ASP A 296 -6.17 -14.43 4.05
CA ASP A 296 -6.89 -14.85 2.84
C ASP A 296 -5.92 -14.64 1.63
N GLY A 297 -5.25 -15.65 1.09
CA GLY A 297 -5.48 -17.09 1.20
C GLY A 297 -6.67 -17.53 0.37
N ASP A 298 -6.49 -17.55 -0.96
CA ASP A 298 -7.29 -18.27 -1.96
C ASP A 298 -8.72 -17.80 -2.25
N TYR A 299 -8.90 -17.18 -3.41
CA TYR A 299 -10.15 -17.31 -4.17
C TYR A 299 -9.84 -17.60 -5.64
N TYR A 300 -10.34 -18.74 -6.10
CA TYR A 300 -10.43 -19.18 -7.49
C TYR A 300 -11.28 -18.21 -8.34
#